data_AF-A0A951X6K7-F1
#
_entry.id   AF-A0A951X6K7-F1
#
_cell.length_a   1.000
_cell.length_b   1.000
_cell.length_c   1.000
_cell.angle_alpha   90.00
_cell.angle_beta   90.00
_cell.angle_gamma   90.00
#
_symmetry.space_group_name_H-M   'P 1'
#
loop_
_entity.id
_entity.type
_entity.pdbx_description
1 polymer ?
#
loop_
_entity_poly.entity_id
_entity_poly.type
_entity_poly.pdbx_seq_one_letter_code
_entity_poly.pdbx_strand_id
1 'polypeptide(L)'
;NIRIPVLTLHTLGDLFVPFSMEQVYARRVAAAGASDLLVQRAIRDLGHCDFTGEEVVGAFAELVNWVEYGIKPAGDNILDPAVLASPNFGCAFTSEDRQFEGPLAIPPCP
;
A
#
# COMPACT_ATOMS: atom_id res chain seq x y z
N ASN A 1 -20.16 0.47 -1.17
CA ASN A 1 -19.57 -0.78 -0.64
C ASN A 1 -18.91 -1.52 -1.79
N ILE A 2 -17.72 -2.09 -1.58
CA ILE A 2 -17.03 -2.91 -2.59
C ILE A 2 -17.64 -4.31 -2.65
N ARG A 3 -17.61 -4.93 -3.83
CA ARG A 3 -18.22 -6.25 -4.10
C ARG A 3 -17.29 -7.22 -4.83
N ILE A 4 -16.07 -6.79 -5.12
CA ILE A 4 -15.03 -7.55 -5.81
C ILE A 4 -13.70 -7.33 -5.08
N PRO A 5 -12.70 -8.21 -5.25
CA PRO A 5 -11.35 -7.99 -4.75
C PRO A 5 -10.78 -6.64 -5.19
N VAL A 6 -10.16 -5.93 -4.25
CA VAL A 6 -9.49 -4.64 -4.47
C VAL A 6 -8.11 -4.71 -3.82
N LEU A 7 -7.09 -4.38 -4.60
CA LEU A 7 -5.73 -4.18 -4.12
C LEU A 7 -5.32 -2.73 -4.41
N THR A 8 -4.85 -2.00 -3.39
CA THR A 8 -4.35 -0.63 -3.54
C THR A 8 -2.84 -0.56 -3.30
N LEU A 9 -2.20 0.36 -4.02
CA LEU A 9 -0.83 0.82 -3.76
C LEU A 9 -0.90 2.31 -3.41
N HIS A 10 -0.16 2.74 -2.39
CA HIS A 10 -0.09 4.16 -2.04
C HIS A 10 1.28 4.52 -1.48
N THR A 11 1.87 5.60 -1.97
CA THR A 11 3.16 6.12 -1.49
C THR A 11 3.01 6.86 -0.16
N LEU A 12 3.90 6.62 0.80
CA LEU A 12 3.75 7.14 2.16
C LEU A 12 3.81 8.67 2.29
N GLY A 13 4.61 9.33 1.45
CA GLY A 13 4.80 10.77 1.47
C GLY A 13 4.00 11.53 0.42
N ASP A 14 2.98 10.92 -0.17
CA ASP A 14 2.08 11.60 -1.12
C ASP A 14 1.45 12.87 -0.50
N LEU A 15 1.84 14.03 -1.03
CA LEU A 15 1.38 15.34 -0.57
C LEU A 15 0.08 15.81 -1.25
N PHE A 16 -0.36 15.12 -2.31
CA PHE A 16 -1.60 15.45 -3.02
C PHE A 16 -2.77 14.66 -2.45
N VAL A 17 -2.56 13.38 -2.17
CA VAL A 17 -3.53 12.50 -1.51
C VAL A 17 -2.86 11.87 -0.29
N PRO A 18 -3.06 12.43 0.91
CA PRO A 18 -2.39 11.94 2.11
C PRO A 18 -2.73 10.48 2.39
N PHE A 19 -1.74 9.69 2.83
CA PHE A 19 -1.91 8.27 3.16
C PHE A 19 -3.04 7.98 4.16
N SER A 20 -3.42 8.96 5.00
CA SER A 20 -4.60 8.84 5.87
C SER A 20 -5.91 8.55 5.11
N MET A 21 -5.99 8.88 3.82
CA MET A 21 -7.14 8.54 2.97
C MET A 21 -7.29 7.03 2.78
N GLU A 22 -6.18 6.29 2.67
CA GLU A 22 -6.19 4.83 2.65
C GLU A 22 -6.76 4.26 3.95
N GLN A 23 -6.43 4.86 5.10
CA GLN A 23 -6.98 4.45 6.40
C GLN A 23 -8.47 4.76 6.52
N VAL A 24 -8.92 5.92 6.01
CA VAL A 24 -10.35 6.26 5.94
C VAL A 24 -11.09 5.26 5.06
N TYR A 25 -10.52 4.89 3.92
CA TYR A 25 -11.09 3.89 3.02
C TYR A 25 -11.19 2.53 3.69
N ALA A 26 -10.12 2.06 4.34
CA ALA A 26 -10.08 0.82 5.11
C ALA A 26 -11.19 0.75 6.16
N ARG A 27 -11.35 1.81 6.96
CA ARG A 27 -12.39 1.90 8.00
C ARG A 27 -13.80 1.86 7.39
N ARG A 28 -14.02 2.52 6.25
CA ARG A 28 -15.32 2.51 5.56
C ARG A 28 -15.65 1.13 4.99
N VAL A 29 -14.67 0.44 4.42
CA VAL A 29 -14.82 -0.94 3.93
C VAL A 29 -15.09 -1.91 5.08
N ALA A 30 -14.38 -1.76 6.21
CA ALA A 30 -14.60 -2.54 7.42
C ALA A 30 -16.00 -2.31 8.02
N ALA A 31 -16.44 -1.06 8.14
CA ALA A 31 -17.78 -0.72 8.60
C ALA A 31 -18.89 -1.30 7.70
N ALA A 32 -18.58 -1.57 6.44
CA ALA A 32 -19.48 -2.20 5.49
C ALA A 32 -19.34 -3.74 5.41
N GLY A 33 -18.54 -4.35 6.30
CA GLY A 33 -18.36 -5.80 6.40
C GLY A 33 -17.57 -6.42 5.24
N ALA A 34 -16.77 -5.63 4.52
CA ALA A 34 -16.09 -6.05 3.29
C ALA A 34 -14.56 -6.05 3.39
N SER A 35 -13.99 -6.05 4.60
CA SER A 35 -12.53 -6.08 4.83
C SER A 35 -11.84 -7.26 4.14
N ASP A 36 -12.54 -8.37 3.98
CA ASP A 36 -11.99 -9.54 3.31
C ASP A 36 -11.71 -9.30 1.81
N LEU A 37 -12.32 -8.28 1.19
CA LEU A 37 -12.15 -7.91 -0.21
C LEU A 37 -11.13 -6.77 -0.44
N LEU A 38 -10.50 -6.25 0.62
CA LEU A 38 -9.52 -5.17 0.50
C LEU A 38 -8.14 -5.63 0.97
N VAL A 39 -7.13 -5.37 0.14
CA VAL A 39 -5.71 -5.43 0.46
C VAL A 39 -5.10 -4.09 0.12
N GLN A 40 -4.27 -3.53 1.01
CA GLN A 40 -3.63 -2.24 0.80
C GLN A 40 -2.14 -2.38 1.05
N ARG A 41 -1.32 -1.70 0.23
CA ARG A 41 0.14 -1.74 0.33
C ARG A 41 0.70 -0.34 0.37
N ALA A 42 1.51 -0.11 1.38
CA ALA A 42 2.32 1.09 1.49
C ALA A 42 3.60 0.94 0.66
N ILE A 43 3.90 1.95 -0.14
CA ILE A 43 5.16 2.07 -0.88
C ILE A 43 5.98 3.19 -0.26
N ARG A 44 7.25 2.90 0.02
CA ARG A 44 8.17 3.84 0.67
C ARG A 44 8.70 4.83 -0.36
N ASP A 45 7.99 5.93 -0.45
CA ASP A 45 8.26 7.02 -1.38
C ASP A 45 7.58 8.31 -0.91
N LEU A 46 8.09 9.47 -1.35
CA LEU A 46 7.48 10.79 -1.23
C LEU A 46 6.72 11.23 -2.50
N GLY A 47 6.93 10.59 -3.65
CA GLY A 47 6.28 10.94 -4.91
C GLY A 47 4.79 10.56 -4.96
N HIS A 48 3.99 11.23 -5.81
CA HIS A 48 2.58 10.88 -6.05
C HIS A 48 2.49 9.81 -7.12
N CYS A 49 1.96 8.63 -6.77
CA CYS A 49 1.89 7.47 -7.67
C CYS A 49 3.25 7.06 -8.28
N ASP A 50 4.35 7.35 -7.59
CA ASP A 50 5.72 7.12 -8.07
C ASP A 50 6.15 5.67 -7.79
N PHE A 51 5.43 4.76 -8.44
CA PHE A 51 5.65 3.31 -8.32
C PHE A 51 6.62 2.83 -9.38
N THR A 52 7.42 1.82 -9.03
CA THR A 52 8.22 1.13 -10.03
C THR A 52 7.35 0.24 -10.91
N GLY A 53 7.87 -0.13 -12.09
CA GLY A 53 7.20 -1.10 -12.95
C GLY A 53 7.01 -2.46 -12.27
N GLU A 54 7.98 -2.88 -11.43
CA GLU A 54 7.91 -4.13 -10.67
C GLU A 54 6.78 -4.09 -9.63
N GLU A 55 6.66 -3.00 -8.88
CA GLU A 55 5.61 -2.82 -7.86
C GLU A 55 4.21 -2.89 -8.49
N VAL A 56 4.00 -2.19 -9.61
CA VAL A 56 2.70 -2.17 -10.30
C VAL A 56 2.38 -3.53 -10.95
N VAL A 57 3.33 -4.12 -11.68
CA VAL A 57 3.11 -5.40 -12.37
C VAL A 57 2.92 -6.54 -11.37
N GLY A 58 3.71 -6.57 -10.30
CA GLY A 58 3.59 -7.57 -9.23
C GLY A 58 2.23 -7.48 -8.54
N ALA A 59 1.84 -6.28 -8.12
CA ALA A 59 0.54 -6.02 -7.52
C ALA A 59 -0.63 -6.41 -8.43
N PHE A 60 -0.53 -6.10 -9.72
CA PHE A 60 -1.57 -6.47 -10.70
C PHE A 60 -1.65 -7.98 -10.91
N ALA A 61 -0.52 -8.66 -11.09
CA ALA A 61 -0.48 -10.12 -11.25
C ALA A 61 -1.07 -10.84 -10.03
N GLU A 62 -0.78 -10.33 -8.82
CA GLU A 62 -1.33 -10.87 -7.59
C GLU A 62 -2.83 -10.59 -7.41
N LEU A 63 -3.31 -9.42 -7.86
CA LEU A 63 -4.76 -9.15 -7.93
C LEU A 63 -5.45 -10.11 -8.90
N VAL A 64 -4.85 -10.39 -10.07
CA VAL A 64 -5.38 -11.38 -11.03
C VAL A 64 -5.45 -12.76 -10.38
N ASN A 65 -4.40 -13.21 -9.69
CA ASN A 65 -4.41 -14.49 -8.99
C ASN A 65 -5.49 -14.56 -7.90
N TRP A 66 -5.76 -13.43 -7.23
CA TRP A 66 -6.83 -13.35 -6.26
C TRP A 66 -8.20 -13.51 -6.89
N VAL A 67 -8.44 -12.80 -8.00
CA VAL A 67 -9.73 -12.82 -8.71
C VAL A 67 -9.98 -14.19 -9.36
N GLU A 68 -8.99 -14.75 -10.05
CA GLU A 68 -9.15 -15.98 -10.84
C GLU A 68 -9.06 -17.25 -10.00
N TYR A 69 -8.21 -17.25 -8.96
CA TYR A 69 -7.88 -18.46 -8.20
C TYR A 69 -8.17 -18.36 -6.70
N GLY A 70 -8.69 -17.22 -6.22
CA GLY A 70 -8.99 -17.01 -4.80
C GLY A 70 -7.74 -16.85 -3.92
N ILE A 71 -6.56 -16.68 -4.50
CA ILE A 71 -5.29 -16.54 -3.77
C ILE A 71 -5.15 -15.09 -3.29
N LYS A 72 -5.59 -14.82 -2.05
CA LYS A 72 -5.52 -13.47 -1.47
C LYS A 72 -4.05 -13.03 -1.27
N PRO A 73 -3.65 -11.87 -1.80
CA PRO A 73 -2.28 -11.40 -1.67
C PRO A 73 -2.01 -10.81 -0.29
N ALA A 74 -0.72 -10.74 0.05
CA ALA A 74 -0.28 -10.06 1.26
C ALA A 74 -0.52 -8.54 1.15
N GLY A 75 -0.71 -7.86 2.29
CA GLY A 75 -0.78 -6.42 2.38
C GLY A 75 -0.45 -5.93 3.79
N ASP A 76 -0.49 -4.62 3.97
CA ASP A 76 -0.19 -3.95 5.23
C ASP A 76 -1.42 -3.81 6.12
N ASN A 77 -1.23 -3.98 7.43
CA ASN A 77 -2.23 -3.61 8.42
C ASN A 77 -2.14 -2.11 8.74
N ILE A 78 -2.66 -1.28 7.83
CA ILE A 78 -2.52 0.18 7.89
C ILE A 78 -3.34 0.87 8.99
N LEU A 79 -4.12 0.10 9.75
CA LEU A 79 -4.94 0.59 10.86
C LEU A 79 -4.33 0.30 12.23
N ASP A 80 -3.30 -0.53 12.31
CA ASP A 80 -2.61 -0.88 13.55
C ASP A 80 -1.49 0.15 13.85
N PRO A 81 -1.63 0.94 14.94
CA PRO A 81 -0.61 1.93 15.30
C PRO A 81 0.79 1.33 15.54
N ALA A 82 0.88 0.09 16.02
CA ALA A 82 2.17 -0.56 16.25
C ALA A 82 2.88 -0.90 14.93
N VAL A 83 2.11 -1.28 13.90
CA VAL A 83 2.63 -1.51 12.54
C VAL A 83 3.11 -0.21 11.93
N LEU A 84 2.31 0.86 12.04
CA LEU A 84 2.64 2.18 11.50
C LEU A 84 3.87 2.83 12.16
N ALA A 85 4.08 2.56 13.45
CA ALA A 85 5.23 3.09 14.20
C ALA A 85 6.55 2.36 13.87
N SER A 86 6.50 1.25 13.11
CA SER A 86 7.69 0.52 12.72
C SER A 86 8.59 1.37 11.80
N PRO A 87 9.91 1.41 12.02
CA PRO A 87 10.84 2.07 11.10
C PRO A 87 10.85 1.44 9.70
N ASN A 88 10.34 0.20 9.57
CA ASN A 88 10.29 -0.56 8.33
C ASN A 88 8.91 -0.51 7.66
N PHE A 89 7.95 0.27 8.17
CA PHE A 89 6.62 0.38 7.55
C PHE A 89 6.70 0.90 6.10
N GLY A 90 6.05 0.22 5.16
CA GLY A 90 6.15 0.51 3.72
C GLY A 90 7.35 -0.11 3.01
N CYS A 91 8.22 -0.87 3.69
CA CYS A 91 9.29 -1.60 3.02
C CYS A 91 8.85 -2.91 2.37
N ALA A 92 7.84 -3.57 2.92
CA ALA A 92 7.46 -4.92 2.51
C ALA A 92 7.13 -5.06 1.01
N PHE A 93 6.67 -3.98 0.38
CA PHE A 93 6.26 -3.94 -1.02
C PHE A 93 7.03 -2.90 -1.84
N THR A 94 8.10 -2.34 -1.28
CA THR A 94 8.96 -1.39 -2.01
C THR A 94 10.07 -2.16 -2.70
N SER A 95 10.18 -2.01 -4.03
CA SER A 95 11.15 -2.78 -4.81
C SER A 95 12.56 -2.16 -4.83
N GLU A 96 12.67 -0.85 -4.63
CA GLU A 96 13.94 -0.15 -4.63
C GLU A 96 13.97 1.06 -3.68
N ASP A 97 15.16 1.39 -3.19
CA ASP A 97 15.39 2.61 -2.42
C ASP A 97 15.34 3.82 -3.35
N ARG A 98 14.53 4.81 -2.98
CA ARG A 98 14.35 6.04 -3.76
C ARG A 98 15.19 7.18 -3.23
N GLN A 99 15.77 7.95 -4.14
CA GLN A 99 16.56 9.14 -3.80
C GLN A 99 15.82 10.41 -4.20
N PHE A 100 15.72 11.35 -3.26
CA PHE A 100 15.18 12.67 -3.52
C PHE A 100 16.33 13.69 -3.53
N GLU A 101 16.36 14.54 -4.56
CA GLU A 101 17.27 15.68 -4.59
C GLU A 101 16.75 16.76 -3.62
N GLY A 102 17.34 16.86 -2.43
CA GLY A 102 16.95 17.86 -1.43
C GLY A 102 17.30 17.47 0.00
N PRO A 103 16.84 18.23 1.01
CA PRO A 103 17.12 17.92 2.42
C PRO A 103 16.34 16.71 2.94
N LEU A 104 15.42 16.16 2.15
CA LEU A 104 14.59 15.03 2.54
C LEU A 104 15.30 13.74 2.17
N ALA A 105 15.56 12.89 3.17
CA ALA A 105 16.11 11.56 2.98
C ALA A 105 15.06 10.53 3.41
N ILE A 106 14.88 9.50 2.59
CA ILE A 106 14.07 8.34 2.93
C ILE A 106 15.01 7.29 3.53
N PRO A 107 14.78 6.81 4.76
CA PRO A 107 15.58 5.72 5.31
C PRO A 107 15.43 4.46 4.45
N PRO A 108 16.54 3.81 4.06
CA PRO A 108 16.50 2.65 3.18
C PRO A 108 15.75 1.48 3.84
N CYS A 109 15.22 0.61 3.00
CA CYS A 109 14.62 -0.63 3.46
C CYS A 109 15.70 -1.67 3.83
N PRO A 110 15.44 -2.54 4.83
CA PRO A 110 16.41 -3.53 5.28
C PRO A 110 16.67 -4.65 4.26
#